data_AF-A2F922-F1
#
_entry.id   AF-A2F922-F1
#
_cell.length_a   1.000
_cell.length_b   1.000
_cell.length_c   1.000
_cell.angle_alpha   90.00
_cell.angle_beta   90.00
_cell.angle_gamma   90.00
#
_symmetry.space_group_name_H-M   'P 1'
#
loop_
_entity.id
_entity.type
_entity.pdbx_description
1 polymer ?
#
loop_
_entity_poly.entity_id
_entity_poly.type
_entity_poly.pdbx_seq_one_letter_code
_entity_poly.pdbx_strand_id
1 'polypeptide(L)'
;MRTNCLRSGNIGVKSINTSFCEADYDSGILLEYATSLSNVTYSSFCNTTSNYLIVQLSIGNFNFNFCNVLNNEHKVSTWGTFVSWESTVLIENCSFLGNTGPGEEFYQLFFGSITVKDSFCDRIIDKTYGSVTTYNVQNIYSIHNLSHFSSYLCETDYPILDLVIKKNIITKYEIIYHYSYHFITSLCIVLVNK
;
A
#
# COMPACT_ATOMS: atom_id res chain seq x y z
N MET A 1 -5.80 -19.91 8.18
CA MET A 1 -6.12 -19.70 6.75
C MET A 1 -5.50 -18.38 6.27
N ARG A 2 -5.19 -18.25 4.97
CA ARG A 2 -4.58 -17.06 4.33
C ARG A 2 -5.43 -16.65 3.13
N THR A 3 -5.57 -15.35 2.86
CA THR A 3 -6.45 -14.86 1.79
C THR A 3 -5.90 -15.14 0.40
N ASN A 4 -4.65 -14.73 0.12
CA ASN A 4 -3.98 -14.98 -1.14
C ASN A 4 -2.62 -15.63 -0.86
N CYS A 5 -2.32 -16.75 -1.51
CA CYS A 5 -1.07 -17.48 -1.34
C CYS A 5 -0.49 -17.83 -2.71
N LEU A 6 0.65 -17.22 -3.05
CA LEU A 6 1.39 -17.49 -4.27
C LEU A 6 2.74 -18.08 -3.90
N ARG A 7 3.09 -19.22 -4.48
CA ARG A 7 4.29 -19.97 -4.13
C ARG A 7 5.06 -20.36 -5.39
N SER A 8 6.38 -20.31 -5.28
CA SER A 8 7.35 -20.85 -6.24
C SER A 8 7.39 -20.13 -7.59
N GLY A 9 8.60 -19.85 -8.06
CA GLY A 9 8.83 -19.29 -9.39
C GLY A 9 8.96 -17.77 -9.40
N ASN A 10 8.69 -17.18 -10.56
CA ASN A 10 8.80 -15.74 -10.78
C ASN A 10 7.40 -15.12 -10.61
N ILE A 11 7.11 -14.60 -9.42
CA ILE A 11 5.76 -14.15 -9.08
C ILE A 11 5.55 -12.72 -9.59
N GLY A 12 4.55 -12.55 -10.45
CA GLY A 12 4.12 -11.24 -10.95
C GLY A 12 2.69 -10.96 -10.52
N VAL A 13 2.50 -9.94 -9.69
CA VAL A 13 1.18 -9.49 -9.23
C VAL A 13 0.94 -8.06 -9.70
N LYS A 14 -0.22 -7.84 -10.34
CA LYS A 14 -0.61 -6.52 -10.83
C LYS A 14 -2.09 -6.29 -10.55
N SER A 15 -2.41 -5.13 -9.99
CA SER A 15 -3.79 -4.65 -9.84
C SER A 15 -4.71 -5.57 -9.02
N ILE A 16 -4.19 -6.20 -7.97
CA ILE A 16 -5.04 -6.92 -7.02
C ILE A 16 -5.64 -5.92 -6.04
N ASN A 17 -6.93 -6.09 -5.71
CA ASN A 17 -7.57 -5.42 -4.60
C ASN A 17 -8.20 -6.46 -3.68
N THR A 18 -7.72 -6.53 -2.44
CA THR A 18 -8.24 -7.43 -1.42
C THR A 18 -9.08 -6.62 -0.42
N SER A 19 -10.23 -6.10 -0.85
CA SER A 19 -11.21 -5.48 0.03
C SER A 19 -12.09 -6.57 0.65
N PHE A 20 -12.17 -6.66 1.98
CA PHE A 20 -12.81 -7.76 2.73
C PHE A 20 -12.07 -9.10 2.67
N CYS A 21 -11.14 -9.29 3.60
CA CYS A 21 -10.32 -10.49 3.67
C CYS A 21 -10.45 -11.18 5.03
N GLU A 22 -11.13 -12.32 5.03
CA GLU A 22 -11.24 -13.18 6.20
C GLU A 22 -10.09 -14.20 6.21
N ALA A 23 -9.16 -14.02 7.13
CA ALA A 23 -8.05 -14.92 7.36
C ALA A 23 -7.72 -15.02 8.86
N ASP A 24 -7.31 -16.22 9.28
CA ASP A 24 -6.82 -16.46 10.64
C ASP A 24 -5.39 -15.93 10.85
N TYR A 25 -4.59 -15.85 9.79
CA TYR A 25 -3.16 -15.54 9.87
C TYR A 25 -2.76 -14.41 8.91
N ASP A 26 -2.86 -14.60 7.60
CA ASP A 26 -2.47 -13.56 6.62
C ASP A 26 -3.69 -13.04 5.87
N SER A 27 -4.05 -11.80 6.18
CA SER A 27 -5.27 -11.19 5.64
C SER A 27 -5.09 -10.59 4.24
N GLY A 28 -3.90 -10.19 3.81
CA GLY A 28 -3.69 -9.64 2.46
C GLY A 28 -3.14 -10.67 1.49
N ILE A 29 -1.84 -10.94 1.60
CA ILE A 29 -1.09 -11.79 0.68
C ILE A 29 0.11 -12.47 1.35
N LEU A 30 0.32 -13.73 0.98
CA LEU A 30 1.52 -14.51 1.24
C LEU A 30 2.24 -14.78 -0.08
N LEU A 31 3.52 -14.43 -0.15
CA LEU A 31 4.43 -14.79 -1.25
C LEU A 31 5.59 -15.66 -0.73
N GLU A 32 5.80 -16.83 -1.33
CA GLU A 32 6.86 -17.75 -0.90
C GLU A 32 7.73 -18.27 -2.06
N TYR A 33 9.02 -18.50 -1.78
CA TYR A 33 9.96 -19.21 -2.63
C TYR A 33 10.14 -18.58 -4.02
N ALA A 34 10.37 -17.27 -4.06
CA ALA A 34 10.64 -16.59 -5.31
C ALA A 34 12.02 -16.99 -5.87
N THR A 35 12.05 -17.55 -7.08
CA THR A 35 13.30 -17.98 -7.74
C THR A 35 14.02 -16.85 -8.47
N SER A 36 13.33 -15.73 -8.69
CA SER A 36 13.87 -14.49 -9.23
C SER A 36 13.22 -13.29 -8.53
N LEU A 37 13.54 -12.08 -9.01
CA LEU A 37 12.80 -10.89 -8.61
C LEU A 37 11.30 -11.06 -8.90
N SER A 38 10.49 -10.95 -7.86
CA SER A 38 9.03 -10.96 -7.93
C SER A 38 8.49 -9.54 -7.77
N ASN A 39 7.56 -9.14 -8.63
CA ASN A 39 7.05 -7.78 -8.66
C ASN A 39 5.57 -7.75 -8.27
N VAL A 40 5.23 -6.87 -7.35
CA VAL A 40 3.85 -6.55 -6.95
C VAL A 40 3.62 -5.09 -7.25
N THR A 41 2.66 -4.80 -8.13
CA THR A 41 2.42 -3.44 -8.60
C THR A 41 0.95 -3.07 -8.55
N TYR A 42 0.65 -1.79 -8.29
CA TYR A 42 -0.71 -1.23 -8.35
C TYR A 42 -1.73 -1.99 -7.50
N SER A 43 -1.31 -2.58 -6.39
CA SER A 43 -2.12 -3.52 -5.61
C SER A 43 -2.55 -2.92 -4.27
N SER A 44 -3.73 -3.26 -3.80
CA SER A 44 -4.28 -2.83 -2.51
C SER A 44 -4.58 -4.04 -1.63
N PHE A 45 -4.00 -4.06 -0.43
CA PHE A 45 -4.16 -5.12 0.56
C PHE A 45 -4.85 -4.56 1.79
N CYS A 46 -5.79 -5.31 2.36
CA CYS A 46 -6.51 -4.89 3.56
C CYS A 46 -6.59 -6.03 4.58
N ASN A 47 -6.49 -5.67 5.85
CA ASN A 47 -6.82 -6.56 6.96
C ASN A 47 -8.18 -6.23 7.56
N THR A 48 -9.08 -7.22 7.54
CA THR A 48 -10.38 -7.14 8.22
C THR A 48 -10.50 -8.10 9.41
N THR A 49 -9.83 -9.26 9.43
CA THR A 49 -10.06 -10.25 10.50
C THR A 49 -8.81 -10.73 11.25
N SER A 50 -7.62 -10.67 10.64
CA SER A 50 -6.42 -11.27 11.24
C SER A 50 -5.81 -10.39 12.34
N ASN A 51 -5.26 -11.04 13.37
CA ASN A 51 -4.47 -10.39 14.43
C ASN A 51 -2.95 -10.59 14.27
N TYR A 52 -2.50 -11.12 13.12
CA TYR A 52 -1.08 -11.40 12.91
C TYR A 52 -0.45 -10.40 11.96
N LEU A 53 -0.79 -10.46 10.66
CA LEU A 53 -0.16 -9.61 9.64
C LEU A 53 -1.04 -9.44 8.38
N ILE A 54 -0.64 -8.52 7.50
CA ILE A 54 -1.31 -8.27 6.20
C ILE A 54 -0.51 -8.86 5.03
N VAL A 55 0.80 -8.58 5.01
CA VAL A 55 1.70 -9.05 3.95
C VAL A 55 2.78 -9.93 4.57
N GLN A 56 2.88 -11.19 4.13
CA GLN A 56 3.97 -12.09 4.49
C GLN A 56 4.80 -12.46 3.26
N LEU A 57 6.12 -12.35 3.41
CA LEU A 57 7.10 -12.78 2.42
C LEU A 57 8.02 -13.83 3.03
N SER A 58 8.34 -14.85 2.24
CA SER A 58 9.32 -15.87 2.63
C SER A 58 10.20 -16.27 1.47
N ILE A 59 11.52 -16.20 1.68
CA ILE A 59 12.58 -16.66 0.79
C ILE A 59 12.48 -16.06 -0.62
N GLY A 60 13.30 -15.04 -0.88
CA GLY A 60 13.51 -14.51 -2.23
C GLY A 60 13.66 -13.00 -2.32
N ASN A 61 13.50 -12.47 -3.53
CA ASN A 61 13.63 -11.05 -3.83
C ASN A 61 12.29 -10.48 -4.27
N PHE A 62 11.81 -9.45 -3.57
CA PHE A 62 10.49 -8.87 -3.80
C PHE A 62 10.57 -7.37 -4.02
N ASN A 63 9.77 -6.89 -4.97
CA ASN A 63 9.61 -5.48 -5.26
C ASN A 63 8.13 -5.11 -5.22
N PHE A 64 7.78 -4.16 -4.36
CA PHE A 64 6.45 -3.59 -4.21
C PHE A 64 6.47 -2.16 -4.71
N ASN A 65 5.66 -1.84 -5.72
CA ASN A 65 5.60 -0.49 -6.28
C ASN A 65 4.15 -0.02 -6.46
N PHE A 66 3.83 1.21 -6.07
CA PHE A 66 2.47 1.76 -6.16
C PHE A 66 1.41 0.90 -5.46
N CYS A 67 1.70 0.42 -4.25
CA CYS A 67 0.78 -0.42 -3.49
C CYS A 67 0.20 0.31 -2.27
N ASN A 68 -1.01 -0.07 -1.86
CA ASN A 68 -1.64 0.41 -0.65
C ASN A 68 -1.83 -0.75 0.33
N VAL A 69 -1.43 -0.59 1.58
CA VAL A 69 -1.62 -1.55 2.65
C VAL A 69 -2.44 -0.87 3.75
N LEU A 70 -3.66 -1.37 3.95
CA LEU A 70 -4.66 -0.77 4.83
C LEU A 70 -4.97 -1.70 6.01
N ASN A 71 -4.57 -1.30 7.20
CA ASN A 71 -4.93 -1.95 8.45
C ASN A 71 -6.16 -1.25 9.05
N ASN A 72 -7.37 -1.63 8.62
CA ASN A 72 -8.58 -0.86 8.93
C ASN A 72 -9.08 -1.01 10.37
N GLU A 73 -8.72 -2.08 11.08
CA GLU A 73 -9.36 -2.40 12.35
C GLU A 73 -8.53 -2.12 13.59
N HIS A 74 -7.32 -1.54 13.46
CA HIS A 74 -6.51 -1.18 14.64
C HIS A 74 -6.25 -2.37 15.58
N LYS A 75 -6.39 -3.60 15.06
CA LYS A 75 -6.28 -4.84 15.82
C LYS A 75 -4.82 -5.07 16.19
N VAL A 76 -4.62 -5.76 17.31
CA VAL A 76 -3.30 -6.09 17.84
C VAL A 76 -2.59 -7.00 16.84
N SER A 77 -1.86 -6.42 15.88
CA SER A 77 -0.84 -7.16 15.14
C SER A 77 0.30 -7.43 16.11
N THR A 78 0.55 -8.71 16.38
CA THR A 78 1.62 -9.12 17.30
C THR A 78 2.99 -9.23 16.61
N TRP A 79 3.00 -9.34 15.27
CA TRP A 79 4.21 -9.55 14.47
C TRP A 79 4.47 -8.41 13.48
N GLY A 80 3.44 -7.79 12.94
CA GLY A 80 3.53 -6.54 12.17
C GLY A 80 2.63 -6.47 10.95
N THR A 81 2.53 -5.31 10.30
CA THR A 81 1.73 -5.13 9.07
C THR A 81 2.35 -5.88 7.89
N PHE A 82 3.66 -5.68 7.69
CA PHE A 82 4.45 -6.25 6.62
C PHE A 82 5.62 -7.06 7.21
N VAL A 83 5.60 -8.37 7.00
CA VAL A 83 6.58 -9.30 7.57
C VAL A 83 7.36 -10.00 6.47
N SER A 84 8.68 -10.00 6.61
CA SER A 84 9.62 -10.61 5.67
C SER A 84 10.50 -11.62 6.39
N TRP A 85 10.62 -12.82 5.81
CA TRP A 85 11.47 -13.92 6.30
C TRP A 85 12.49 -14.26 5.23
N GLU A 86 13.78 -14.19 5.55
CA GLU A 86 14.84 -14.64 4.62
C GLU A 86 14.76 -14.01 3.21
N SER A 87 14.32 -12.75 3.13
CA SER A 87 14.03 -12.08 1.86
C SER A 87 14.66 -10.69 1.77
N THR A 88 14.99 -10.29 0.55
CA THR A 88 15.36 -8.90 0.24
C THR A 88 14.18 -8.22 -0.43
N VAL A 89 13.74 -7.12 0.16
CA VAL A 89 12.50 -6.43 -0.19
C VAL A 89 12.80 -4.98 -0.52
N LEU A 90 12.31 -4.53 -1.66
CA LEU A 90 12.24 -3.12 -2.04
C LEU A 90 10.77 -2.69 -2.08
N ILE A 91 10.44 -1.60 -1.40
CA ILE A 91 9.11 -1.01 -1.34
C ILE A 91 9.22 0.44 -1.79
N GLU A 92 8.56 0.80 -2.88
CA GLU A 92 8.63 2.12 -3.50
C GLU A 92 7.22 2.67 -3.80
N ASN A 93 7.01 3.97 -3.63
CA ASN A 93 5.73 4.64 -3.94
C ASN A 93 4.49 3.97 -3.31
N CYS A 94 4.64 3.39 -2.11
CA CYS A 94 3.56 2.68 -1.44
C CYS A 94 2.97 3.52 -0.30
N SER A 95 1.75 3.17 0.11
CA SER A 95 1.09 3.76 1.29
C SER A 95 0.75 2.69 2.31
N PHE A 96 1.10 2.94 3.57
CA PHE A 96 0.83 2.07 4.72
C PHE A 96 0.02 2.85 5.75
N LEU A 97 -1.21 2.40 6.02
CA LEU A 97 -2.20 3.15 6.80
C LEU A 97 -2.90 2.28 7.84
N GLY A 98 -3.17 2.85 9.02
CA GLY A 98 -4.12 2.33 10.00
C GLY A 98 -3.54 1.35 11.02
N ASN A 99 -2.23 1.09 11.02
CA ASN A 99 -1.64 0.23 12.03
C ASN A 99 -1.51 0.95 13.37
N THR A 100 -2.47 0.73 14.27
CA THR A 100 -2.37 1.19 15.65
C THR A 100 -2.16 0.06 16.65
N GLY A 101 -1.89 -1.15 16.16
CA GLY A 101 -1.51 -2.26 17.01
C GLY A 101 -0.15 -2.01 17.68
N PRO A 102 0.20 -2.77 18.73
CA PRO A 102 1.49 -2.64 19.39
C PRO A 102 2.65 -3.20 18.55
N GLY A 103 2.39 -4.12 17.60
CA GLY A 103 3.41 -4.67 16.71
C GLY A 103 3.97 -3.66 15.71
N GLU A 104 4.95 -4.11 14.95
CA GLU A 104 5.71 -3.28 14.00
C GLU A 104 4.93 -2.99 12.72
N GLU A 105 5.34 -1.97 11.97
CA GLU A 105 4.88 -1.80 10.60
C GLU A 105 5.67 -2.70 9.65
N PHE A 106 7.00 -2.67 9.78
CA PHE A 106 7.92 -3.47 8.99
C PHE A 106 8.73 -4.40 9.88
N TYR A 107 8.61 -5.70 9.65
CA TYR A 107 9.27 -6.72 10.45
C TYR A 107 10.14 -7.62 9.57
N GLN A 108 11.46 -7.52 9.69
CA GLN A 108 12.41 -8.39 9.01
C GLN A 108 12.96 -9.45 9.98
N LEU A 109 12.72 -10.72 9.67
CA LEU A 109 13.26 -11.88 10.39
C LEU A 109 14.40 -12.53 9.62
N PHE A 110 15.38 -13.03 10.39
CA PHE A 110 16.57 -13.74 9.89
C PHE A 110 17.40 -12.90 8.90
N PHE A 111 18.02 -13.56 7.93
CA PHE A 111 18.81 -12.92 6.88
C PHE A 111 17.89 -12.14 5.92
N GLY A 112 18.45 -11.15 5.21
CA GLY A 112 17.69 -10.30 4.29
C GLY A 112 17.49 -8.88 4.81
N SER A 113 16.65 -8.10 4.12
CA SER A 113 16.44 -6.69 4.42
C SER A 113 15.15 -6.15 3.79
N ILE A 114 14.57 -5.13 4.42
CA ILE A 114 13.48 -4.33 3.86
C ILE A 114 14.01 -2.91 3.62
N THR A 115 13.90 -2.44 2.38
CA THR A 115 14.17 -1.05 2.01
C THR A 115 12.87 -0.38 1.58
N VAL A 116 12.48 0.69 2.27
CA VAL A 116 11.29 1.49 1.97
C VAL A 116 11.70 2.85 1.45
N LYS A 117 11.23 3.24 0.27
CA LYS A 117 11.55 4.53 -0.36
C LYS A 117 10.32 5.23 -0.89
N ASP A 118 10.36 6.57 -0.87
CA ASP A 118 9.37 7.44 -1.54
C ASP A 118 7.93 7.02 -1.25
N SER A 119 7.70 6.59 -0.01
CA SER A 119 6.46 5.96 0.44
C SER A 119 5.86 6.76 1.57
N PHE A 120 4.58 6.52 1.82
CA PHE A 120 3.86 7.12 2.92
C PHE A 120 3.56 6.06 3.97
N CYS A 121 3.81 6.39 5.24
CA CYS A 121 3.48 5.53 6.36
C CYS A 121 2.94 6.39 7.50
N ASP A 122 1.72 6.12 7.94
CA ASP A 122 1.07 6.93 8.97
C ASP A 122 1.77 6.82 10.32
N ARG A 123 2.40 5.68 10.61
CA ARG A 123 3.16 5.44 11.84
C ARG A 123 4.38 4.55 11.59
N ILE A 124 5.52 5.15 11.26
CA ILE A 124 6.78 4.41 11.06
C ILE A 124 7.81 4.56 12.21
N ILE A 125 7.70 5.61 13.01
CA ILE A 125 8.65 5.86 14.11
C ILE A 125 8.46 4.79 15.19
N ASP A 126 9.55 4.12 15.56
CA ASP A 126 9.59 3.01 16.50
C ASP A 126 8.65 1.84 16.11
N LYS A 127 8.40 1.68 14.81
CA LYS A 127 7.57 0.63 14.20
C LYS A 127 8.32 -0.23 13.19
N THR A 128 9.62 -0.43 13.40
CA THR A 128 10.44 -1.29 12.56
C THR A 128 11.27 -2.25 13.39
N TYR A 129 11.35 -3.51 12.96
CA TYR A 129 12.21 -4.52 13.57
C TYR A 129 13.13 -5.19 12.55
N GLY A 130 14.37 -5.43 12.96
CA GLY A 130 15.39 -6.10 12.16
C GLY A 130 16.06 -5.17 11.14
N SER A 131 16.53 -5.74 10.02
CA SER A 131 17.20 -4.97 8.97
C SER A 131 16.19 -4.23 8.09
N VAL A 132 15.71 -3.09 8.58
CA VAL A 132 14.79 -2.19 7.85
C VAL A 132 15.47 -0.85 7.64
N THR A 133 15.42 -0.34 6.42
CA THR A 133 15.97 0.98 6.06
C THR A 133 14.92 1.81 5.32
N THR A 134 14.79 3.08 5.71
CA THR A 134 13.76 3.98 5.18
C THR A 134 14.41 5.22 4.56
N TYR A 135 13.98 5.61 3.36
CA TYR A 135 14.44 6.83 2.67
C TYR A 135 13.24 7.63 2.17
N ASN A 136 13.19 8.92 2.47
CA ASN A 136 12.10 9.80 2.03
C ASN A 136 10.69 9.23 2.35
N VAL A 137 10.56 8.60 3.52
CA VAL A 137 9.26 8.09 3.98
C VAL A 137 8.56 9.19 4.75
N GLN A 138 7.41 9.62 4.25
CA GLN A 138 6.59 10.64 4.91
C GLN A 138 5.79 9.99 6.05
N ASN A 139 5.71 10.70 7.18
CA ASN A 139 4.94 10.31 8.35
C ASN A 139 4.14 11.51 8.86
N ILE A 140 2.84 11.32 9.09
CA ILE A 140 1.98 12.31 9.74
C ILE A 140 1.22 11.65 10.90
N TYR A 141 1.26 12.30 12.06
CA TYR A 141 0.64 11.80 13.29
C TYR A 141 -0.90 11.86 13.29
N SER A 142 -1.52 12.58 12.35
CA SER A 142 -2.97 12.72 12.25
C SER A 142 -3.45 12.44 10.84
N ILE A 143 -3.91 11.21 10.60
CA ILE A 143 -4.68 10.89 9.41
C ILE A 143 -6.15 11.05 9.75
N HIS A 144 -6.84 11.90 9.01
CA HIS A 144 -8.29 11.84 8.93
C HIS A 144 -8.65 10.52 8.24
N ASN A 145 -9.29 9.62 8.97
CA ASN A 145 -9.57 8.23 8.58
C ASN A 145 -9.88 8.07 7.08
N LEU A 146 -8.98 7.41 6.35
CA LEU A 146 -9.18 7.00 4.97
C LEU A 146 -9.19 5.47 4.94
N SER A 147 -10.37 4.87 4.92
CA SER A 147 -10.54 3.42 4.76
C SER A 147 -11.18 3.10 3.41
N HIS A 148 -10.86 1.91 2.88
CA HIS A 148 -11.46 1.35 1.65
C HIS A 148 -11.16 2.13 0.35
N PHE A 149 -10.09 2.92 0.32
CA PHE A 149 -9.68 3.62 -0.89
C PHE A 149 -8.95 2.66 -1.84
N SER A 150 -9.63 2.28 -2.92
CA SER A 150 -9.01 1.60 -4.07
C SER A 150 -9.38 2.37 -5.33
N SER A 151 -8.37 2.90 -6.01
CA SER A 151 -8.51 3.56 -7.30
C SER A 151 -7.95 2.65 -8.40
N TYR A 152 -8.82 1.92 -9.09
CA TYR A 152 -8.50 1.31 -10.38
C TYR A 152 -9.33 2.03 -11.44
N LEU A 153 -8.66 2.79 -12.33
CA LEU A 153 -9.30 3.73 -13.27
C LEU A 153 -10.27 4.70 -12.56
N CYS A 154 -9.73 5.72 -11.90
CA CYS A 154 -10.56 6.85 -11.46
C CYS A 154 -10.87 7.76 -12.66
N GLU A 155 -12.07 7.65 -13.20
CA GLU A 155 -12.69 8.73 -13.96
C GLU A 155 -13.30 9.72 -12.96
N THR A 156 -12.96 11.00 -13.09
CA THR A 156 -13.54 12.06 -12.26
C THR A 156 -14.71 12.70 -12.99
N ASP A 157 -15.89 12.69 -12.38
CA ASP A 157 -17.10 13.36 -12.90
C ASP A 157 -17.07 14.89 -12.68
N TYR A 158 -16.12 15.40 -11.88
CA TYR A 158 -16.01 16.81 -11.55
C TYR A 158 -14.65 17.42 -11.98
N PRO A 159 -14.65 18.67 -12.45
CA PRO A 159 -13.53 19.23 -13.19
C PRO A 159 -12.34 19.56 -12.29
N ILE A 160 -11.15 19.27 -12.82
CA ILE A 160 -9.88 19.78 -12.31
C ILE A 160 -9.96 21.31 -12.34
N LEU A 161 -9.80 21.94 -11.18
CA LEU A 161 -9.70 23.40 -11.07
C LEU A 161 -8.37 23.84 -11.67
N ASP A 162 -8.43 24.41 -12.87
CA ASP A 162 -7.30 25.14 -13.44
C ASP A 162 -7.20 26.52 -12.74
N LEU A 163 -6.28 26.60 -11.78
CA LEU A 163 -6.01 27.81 -11.01
C LEU A 163 -5.42 28.95 -11.84
N VAL A 164 -4.92 28.67 -13.05
CA VAL A 164 -4.36 29.68 -13.97
C VAL A 164 -5.47 30.32 -14.80
N ILE A 165 -6.51 29.57 -15.18
CA ILE A 165 -7.57 30.04 -16.09
C ILE A 165 -8.75 30.70 -15.34
N LYS A 166 -8.87 30.56 -14.00
CA LYS A 166 -10.00 31.11 -13.20
C LYS A 166 -11.37 30.81 -13.83
N LYS A 167 -11.53 29.65 -14.45
CA LYS A 167 -12.82 29.18 -14.96
C LYS A 167 -13.31 28.09 -14.03
N ASN A 168 -14.39 28.37 -13.31
CA ASN A 168 -14.85 27.50 -12.22
C ASN A 168 -15.39 26.15 -12.68
N ILE A 169 -15.69 25.98 -13.97
CA ILE A 169 -16.21 24.73 -14.53
C ILE A 169 -15.72 24.60 -15.98
N ILE A 170 -14.83 23.64 -16.24
CA ILE A 170 -14.52 23.16 -17.60
C ILE A 170 -15.53 22.05 -17.91
N THR A 171 -16.21 22.11 -19.04
CA THR A 171 -17.24 21.13 -19.42
C THR A 171 -16.62 19.84 -19.96
N LYS A 172 -17.34 18.71 -19.85
CA LYS A 172 -16.91 17.37 -20.36
C LYS A 172 -16.42 17.43 -21.81
N TYR A 173 -17.08 18.22 -22.66
CA TYR A 173 -16.71 18.38 -24.07
C TYR A 173 -15.42 19.19 -24.28
N GLU A 174 -15.13 20.19 -23.43
CA GLU A 174 -13.88 20.95 -23.50
C GLU A 174 -12.67 20.11 -23.07
N ILE A 175 -12.82 19.21 -22.09
CA ILE A 175 -11.77 18.27 -21.66
C ILE A 175 -11.42 17.29 -22.77
N ILE A 176 -12.43 16.65 -23.38
CA ILE A 176 -12.25 15.70 -24.49
C ILE A 176 -11.51 16.35 -25.67
N TYR A 177 -11.75 17.64 -25.92
CA TYR A 177 -11.21 18.33 -27.09
C TYR A 177 -9.84 18.98 -26.85
N HIS A 178 -9.52 19.42 -25.62
CA HIS A 178 -8.26 20.13 -25.33
C HIS A 178 -7.24 19.29 -24.55
N TYR A 179 -7.67 18.38 -23.68
CA TYR A 179 -6.80 17.67 -22.75
C TYR A 179 -6.81 16.19 -23.10
N SER A 180 -6.00 15.84 -24.10
CA SER A 180 -5.67 14.45 -24.39
C SER A 180 -5.02 13.83 -23.15
N TYR A 181 -5.78 13.00 -22.43
CA TYR A 181 -5.33 11.99 -21.48
C TYR A 181 -4.08 12.36 -20.64
N HIS A 182 -4.22 13.31 -19.72
CA HIS A 182 -3.26 13.41 -18.63
C HIS A 182 -3.63 12.39 -17.55
N PHE A 183 -2.79 11.36 -17.44
CA PHE A 183 -2.76 10.38 -16.36
C PHE A 183 -2.80 11.09 -15.00
N ILE A 184 -3.83 10.86 -14.19
CA ILE A 184 -3.85 11.33 -12.81
C ILE A 184 -3.02 10.34 -11.99
N THR A 185 -1.75 10.69 -11.73
CA THR A 185 -0.84 9.90 -10.88
C THR A 185 -1.01 10.18 -9.39
N SER A 186 -1.82 11.18 -9.02
CA SER A 186 -2.01 11.61 -7.63
C SER A 186 -3.40 12.21 -7.44
N LEU A 187 -4.21 11.62 -6.57
CA LEU A 187 -5.48 12.20 -6.10
C LEU A 187 -5.21 12.98 -4.81
N CYS A 188 -5.47 14.29 -4.83
CA CYS A 188 -5.43 15.13 -3.63
C CYS A 188 -6.83 15.24 -3.04
N ILE A 189 -7.06 14.62 -1.88
CA ILE A 189 -8.33 14.71 -1.15
C ILE A 189 -8.17 15.82 -0.10
N VAL A 190 -8.90 16.93 -0.29
CA VAL A 190 -9.00 18.01 0.70
C VAL A 190 -10.32 17.84 1.45
N LEU A 191 -10.26 17.48 2.73
CA LEU A 191 -11.44 17.48 3.59
C LEU A 191 -11.69 18.91 4.09
N VAL A 192 -12.84 19.46 3.72
CA VAL A 192 -13.28 20.79 4.18
C VAL A 192 -14.07 20.59 5.47
N ASN A 193 -13.54 21.07 6.61
CA ASN A 193 -14.30 21.13 7.86
C ASN A 193 -15.48 22.09 7.67
N LYS A 194 -16.70 21.63 8.00
CA LYS A 194 -17.89 22.49 8.13
C LYS A 194 -17.94 23.10 9.53
#